data_AF-A0A662IMQ7-F1
#
_entry.id   AF-A0A662IMQ7-F1
#
_cell.length_a   1.000
_cell.length_b   1.000
_cell.length_c   1.000
_cell.angle_alpha   90.00
_cell.angle_beta   90.00
_cell.angle_gamma   90.00
#
_symmetry.space_group_name_H-M   'P 1'
#
loop_
_entity.id
_entity.type
_entity.pdbx_description
1 polymer ?
#
loop_
_entity_poly.entity_id
_entity_poly.type
_entity_poly.pdbx_seq_one_letter_code
_entity_poly.pdbx_strand_id
1 'polypeptide(L)'
;MYYLATISDEVRIPPSRFNEKLEDVAFDSLKSTYEGLVIKGLGIIVAILQVKVSPEGKIIPGDGATYHKVRFDALIYSPVEGEVIEG
;
A
#
# COMPACT_ATOMS: atom_id res chain seq x y z
N MET A 1 4.75 -19.87 1.36
CA MET A 1 5.85 -19.20 0.63
C MET A 1 5.64 -17.69 0.67
N TYR A 2 6.71 -16.91 0.46
CA TYR A 2 6.62 -15.46 0.27
C TYR A 2 6.77 -15.10 -1.21
N TYR A 3 6.05 -14.08 -1.67
CA TYR A 3 6.24 -13.50 -2.99
C TYR A 3 6.04 -11.99 -2.98
N LEU A 4 6.56 -11.33 -4.01
CA LEU A 4 6.40 -9.89 -4.22
C LEU A 4 5.25 -9.65 -5.20
N ALA A 5 4.36 -8.73 -4.86
CA ALA A 5 3.31 -8.27 -5.74
C ALA A 5 3.36 -6.75 -5.88
N THR A 6 3.30 -6.27 -7.12
CA THR A 6 3.18 -4.83 -7.40
C THR A 6 1.69 -4.47 -7.49
N ILE A 7 1.23 -3.62 -6.58
CA ILE A 7 -0.16 -3.18 -6.47
C ILE A 7 -0.25 -1.71 -6.92
N SER A 8 -1.33 -1.36 -7.62
CA SER A 8 -1.65 0.02 -7.96
C SER A 8 -2.93 0.43 -7.25
N ASP A 9 -2.90 1.55 -6.55
CA ASP A 9 -4.02 2.06 -5.75
C ASP A 9 -4.05 3.61 -5.77
N GLU A 10 -5.01 4.22 -5.07
CA GLU A 10 -5.12 5.66 -4.89
C GLU A 10 -5.06 6.03 -3.40
N VAL A 11 -4.08 6.83 -3.02
CA VAL A 11 -3.91 7.28 -1.64
C VAL A 11 -4.49 8.68 -1.44
N ARG A 12 -5.19 8.87 -0.31
CA ARG A 12 -5.73 10.17 0.11
C ARG A 12 -4.73 10.87 1.02
N ILE A 13 -4.28 12.05 0.62
CA ILE A 13 -3.37 12.90 1.39
C ILE A 13 -4.19 14.01 2.05
N PRO A 14 -4.30 14.04 3.38
CA PRO A 14 -5.04 15.09 4.06
C PRO A 14 -4.29 16.44 4.00
N PRO A 15 -5.00 17.58 3.97
CA PRO A 15 -4.38 18.91 3.94
C PRO A 15 -3.40 19.17 5.08
N SER A 16 -3.65 18.55 6.23
CA SER A 16 -2.80 18.67 7.43
C SER A 16 -1.40 18.08 7.26
N ARG A 17 -1.17 17.25 6.24
CA ARG A 17 0.12 16.58 5.96
C ARG A 17 0.78 17.09 4.67
N PHE A 18 0.30 18.19 4.06
CA PHE A 18 0.87 18.72 2.82
C PHE A 18 2.29 19.28 2.95
N ASN A 19 2.75 19.53 4.17
CA ASN A 19 4.11 19.94 4.47
C ASN A 19 5.09 18.76 4.56
N GLU A 20 4.61 17.51 4.53
CA GLU A 20 5.42 16.31 4.52
C GLU A 20 5.70 15.84 3.08
N LYS A 21 6.69 14.96 2.90
CA LYS A 21 6.95 14.37 1.58
C LYS A 21 5.81 13.43 1.21
N LEU A 22 5.36 13.52 -0.04
CA LEU A 22 4.24 12.76 -0.56
C LEU A 22 4.47 11.25 -0.40
N GLU A 23 5.70 10.80 -0.65
CA GLU A 23 6.11 9.41 -0.54
C GLU A 23 6.04 8.90 0.90
N ASP A 24 6.43 9.72 1.88
CA ASP A 24 6.41 9.34 3.30
C ASP A 24 4.97 9.20 3.79
N VAL A 25 4.11 10.18 3.46
CA VAL A 25 2.68 10.13 3.82
C VAL A 25 1.98 8.95 3.14
N ALA A 26 2.29 8.69 1.87
CA ALA A 26 1.73 7.57 1.14
C ALA A 26 2.20 6.23 1.71
N PHE A 27 3.48 6.11 2.06
CA PHE A 27 4.04 4.92 2.69
C PHE A 27 3.33 4.63 4.01
N ASP A 28 3.19 5.62 4.89
CA ASP A 28 2.48 5.47 6.16
C ASP A 28 1.02 5.02 5.95
N SER A 29 0.31 5.68 5.02
CA SER A 29 -1.08 5.35 4.73
C SER A 29 -1.24 3.93 4.21
N LEU A 30 -0.40 3.51 3.27
CA LEU A 30 -0.40 2.16 2.72
C LEU A 30 -0.04 1.13 3.79
N LYS A 31 0.97 1.43 4.62
CA LYS A 31 1.39 0.58 5.73
C LYS A 31 0.22 0.31 6.69
N SER A 32 -0.43 1.36 7.17
CA SER A 32 -1.58 1.23 8.07
C SER A 32 -2.80 0.53 7.44
N THR A 33 -2.95 0.60 6.12
CA THR A 33 -4.10 0.03 5.42
C THR A 33 -3.89 -1.45 5.06
N TYR A 34 -2.67 -1.82 4.67
CA TYR A 34 -2.41 -3.12 4.06
C TYR A 34 -1.60 -4.08 4.93
N GLU A 35 -0.72 -3.63 5.84
CA GLU A 35 0.04 -4.57 6.67
C GLU A 35 -0.89 -5.39 7.56
N GLY A 36 -0.72 -6.71 7.53
CA GLY A 36 -1.57 -7.66 8.25
C GLY A 36 -2.91 -7.97 7.57
N LEU A 37 -3.23 -7.33 6.45
CA LEU A 37 -4.47 -7.57 5.72
C LEU A 37 -4.40 -8.89 4.95
N VAL A 38 -5.44 -9.73 5.13
CA VAL A 38 -5.60 -10.99 4.40
C VAL A 38 -6.48 -10.77 3.17
N ILE A 39 -5.90 -10.91 1.99
CA ILE A 39 -6.60 -10.82 0.71
C ILE A 39 -6.92 -12.23 0.22
N LYS A 40 -8.21 -12.52 0.03
CA LYS A 40 -8.67 -13.80 -0.51
C LYS A 40 -8.02 -14.06 -1.88
N GLY A 41 -7.31 -15.18 -2.00
CA GLY A 41 -6.62 -15.58 -3.23
C GLY A 41 -5.20 -15.01 -3.40
N LEU A 42 -4.79 -14.02 -2.61
CA LEU A 42 -3.40 -13.55 -2.57
C LEU A 42 -2.68 -14.09 -1.34
N GLY A 43 -3.24 -13.93 -0.14
CA GLY A 43 -2.58 -14.27 1.13
C GLY A 43 -2.55 -13.09 2.09
N ILE A 44 -1.65 -13.11 3.06
CA ILE A 44 -1.46 -12.03 4.02
C ILE A 44 -0.35 -11.09 3.57
N ILE A 45 -0.62 -9.78 3.57
CA ILE A 45 0.40 -8.77 3.32
C ILE A 45 1.23 -8.60 4.58
N VAL A 46 2.53 -8.82 4.46
CA VAL A 46 3.47 -8.80 5.59
C VAL A 46 4.17 -7.46 5.70
N ALA A 47 4.53 -6.85 4.57
CA ALA A 47 5.21 -5.56 4.54
C ALA A 47 4.97 -4.82 3.23
N ILE A 48 4.98 -3.49 3.31
CA ILE A 48 5.07 -2.59 2.15
C ILE A 48 6.53 -2.22 1.94
N LEU A 49 7.00 -2.26 0.68
CA LEU A 49 8.41 -2.06 0.34
C LEU A 49 8.62 -0.77 -0.45
N GLN A 50 8.68 -0.84 -1.78
CA GLN A 50 8.92 0.32 -2.62
C GLN A 50 7.60 1.02 -2.92
N VAL A 51 7.49 2.32 -2.61
CA VAL A 51 6.30 3.13 -2.91
C VAL A 51 6.67 4.21 -3.93
N LYS A 52 5.89 4.30 -5.01
CA LYS A 52 6.01 5.35 -6.03
C LYS A 52 4.69 6.07 -6.14
N VAL A 53 4.69 7.36 -5.83
CA VAL A 53 3.50 8.20 -5.88
C VAL A 53 3.55 9.10 -7.10
N SER A 54 2.41 9.26 -7.76
CA SER A 54 2.25 10.25 -8.84
C SER A 54 2.31 11.65 -8.24
N PRO A 55 3.20 12.55 -8.73
CA PRO A 55 3.23 13.94 -8.27
C PRO A 55 1.93 14.67 -8.63
N GLU A 56 1.28 14.25 -9.71
CA GLU A 56 -0.03 14.71 -10.09
C GLU A 56 -1.11 13.95 -9.30
N GLY A 57 -1.93 14.72 -8.58
CA GLY A 57 -3.11 14.23 -7.86
C GLY A 57 -4.36 15.00 -8.27
N LYS A 58 -5.52 14.49 -7.85
CA LYS A 58 -6.82 15.12 -8.08
C LYS A 58 -7.43 15.59 -6.75
N ILE A 59 -8.15 16.71 -6.79
CA ILE A 59 -8.94 17.19 -5.65
C ILE A 59 -10.41 16.90 -5.96
N ILE A 60 -11.12 16.33 -4.99
CA ILE A 60 -12.54 16.06 -5.11
C ILE A 60 -13.30 17.28 -4.58
N PRO A 61 -14.23 17.91 -5.32
CA PRO A 61 -15.00 19.04 -4.83
C PRO A 61 -15.68 18.71 -3.50
N GLY A 62 -15.40 19.49 -2.45
CA GLY A 62 -15.92 19.28 -1.10
C GLY A 62 -15.02 18.46 -0.16
N ASP A 63 -13.95 17.83 -0.66
CA ASP A 63 -12.87 17.28 0.16
C ASP A 63 -11.58 18.09 -0.11
N GLY A 64 -11.00 18.69 0.94
CA GLY A 64 -9.75 19.45 0.82
C GLY A 64 -8.53 18.57 0.51
N ALA A 65 -8.65 17.25 0.64
CA ALA A 65 -7.56 16.31 0.38
C ALA A 65 -7.19 16.19 -1.10
N THR A 66 -5.93 15.82 -1.36
CA THR A 66 -5.47 15.40 -2.68
C THR A 66 -5.41 13.89 -2.77
N TYR A 67 -5.82 13.35 -3.91
CA TYR A 67 -5.83 11.92 -4.20
C TYR A 67 -4.78 11.62 -5.25
N HIS A 68 -3.82 10.77 -4.92
CA HIS A 68 -2.68 10.47 -5.78
C HIS A 68 -2.66 8.98 -6.14
N LYS A 69 -2.42 8.69 -7.41
CA LYS A 69 -2.14 7.31 -7.84
C LYS A 69 -0.81 6.86 -7.23
N VAL A 70 -0.81 5.68 -6.64
CA VAL A 70 0.36 5.08 -6.03
C VAL A 70 0.57 3.68 -6.60
N ARG A 71 1.84 3.33 -6.84
CA ARG A 71 2.25 1.97 -7.16
C ARG A 71 3.24 1.52 -6.12
N PHE A 72 3.01 0.35 -5.51
CA PHE A 72 3.88 -0.15 -4.47
C PHE A 72 4.09 -1.65 -4.55
N ASP A 73 5.24 -2.09 -4.04
CA ASP A 73 5.55 -3.51 -3.89
C ASP A 73 5.19 -3.98 -2.49
N ALA A 74 4.43 -5.08 -2.41
CA ALA A 74 4.04 -5.72 -1.16
C ALA A 74 4.68 -7.11 -1.05
N LEU A 75 5.21 -7.43 0.12
CA LEU A 75 5.61 -8.77 0.48
C LEU A 75 4.39 -9.53 1.00
N ILE A 76 4.04 -10.62 0.32
CA ILE A 76 2.84 -11.38 0.62
C ILE A 76 3.24 -12.79 1.01
N TYR A 77 2.69 -13.26 2.13
CA TYR A 77 2.79 -14.65 2.55
C TYR A 77 1.54 -15.42 2.12
N SER A 78 1.75 -16.48 1.35
CA SER A 78 0.70 -17.40 0.94
C SER A 78 1.26 -18.82 0.92
N PRO A 79 0.84 -19.68 1.85
CA PRO A 79 1.27 -21.07 1.85
C PRO A 79 0.64 -21.80 0.66
N VAL A 80 1.45 -22.57 -0.06
CA VAL A 80 0.96 -23.43 -1.15
C VAL A 80 0.59 -24.81 -0.62
N GLU A 81 -0.34 -25.48 -1.29
CA GLU A 81 -0.74 -26.83 -0.90
C GLU A 81 0.45 -27.79 -0.99
N GLY A 82 0.73 -28.52 0.09
CA GLY A 82 1.89 -29.41 0.20
C GLY A 82 3.20 -28.72 0.64
N GLU A 83 3.18 -27.44 0.99
CA GLU A 83 4.34 -26.75 1.55
C GLU A 83 4.61 -27.22 2.99
N VAL A 84 5.84 -27.66 3.26
CA VAL A 84 6.31 -28.01 4.60
C VAL A 84 7.01 -26.79 5.19
N ILE A 85 6.50 -26.33 6.33
CA ILE A 85 7.06 -25.23 7.11
C ILE A 85 7.29 -25.72 8.54
N GLU A 86 8.41 -25.34 9.15
CA GLU A 86 8.66 -25.53 10.58
C GLU A 86 8.01 -24.38 11.36
N GLY A 87 7.39 -24.67 12.49
CA GLY A 87 6.68 -23.71 13.34
C GLY A 87 6.83 -24.00 14.81
#